data_AF-A0A428QQB1-F1
#
_entry.id   AF-A0A428QQB1-F1
#
_cell.length_a   1.000
_cell.length_b   1.000
_cell.length_c   1.000
_cell.angle_alpha   90.00
_cell.angle_beta   90.00
_cell.angle_gamma   90.00
#
_symmetry.space_group_name_H-M   'P 1'
#
loop_
_entity.id
_entity.type
_entity.pdbx_description
1 polymer ?
#
loop_
_entity_poly.entity_id
_entity_poly.type
_entity_poly.pdbx_seq_one_letter_code
_entity_poly.pdbx_strand_id
1 'polypeptide(L)'
;MLAESRGLNFFDIPKTAPPSPTLTPFPDPKIHDFLFPRRRSRNPPREAGTSGGLLHHILQSRAAQTPGAEIVHTRGRNVDVAEYSVVVNGEPVFRAARYYGFRNIQNLVRRLKPARPSRMPGGKPFGSARKPAGKAASLEHSYVEVMACPGGCTNGGGQIKVDDPVVMERRNYSGKPGPQEQKDWLAEVDEAYFSGEEVGIEVSEETFEHVVGGISHSYINDTLAHWAEITGIGLDRLAFTSYREVISDVGKDTATDTERVVQLAGKIGGGW
;
A
#
# COMPACT_ATOMS: atom_id res chain seq x y z
N MET A 1 -0.31 2.04 31.15
CA MET A 1 -0.86 2.55 29.86
C MET A 1 -2.20 3.27 30.08
N LEU A 2 -2.67 4.10 29.14
CA LEU A 2 -3.91 4.89 29.29
C LEU A 2 -5.15 4.01 29.62
N ALA A 3 -5.25 2.83 29.02
CA ALA A 3 -6.33 1.88 29.27
C ALA A 3 -6.27 1.28 30.70
N GLU A 4 -5.10 0.78 31.11
CA GLU A 4 -4.89 0.26 32.48
C GLU A 4 -5.15 1.33 33.54
N SER A 5 -4.74 2.57 33.29
CA SER A 5 -5.02 3.70 34.20
C SER A 5 -6.52 4.01 34.35
N ARG A 6 -7.34 3.51 33.40
CA ARG A 6 -8.80 3.57 33.42
C ARG A 6 -9.45 2.26 33.83
N GLY A 7 -8.68 1.29 34.33
CA GLY A 7 -9.18 -0.04 34.72
C GLY A 7 -9.65 -0.89 33.53
N LEU A 8 -9.23 -0.56 32.31
CA LEU A 8 -9.58 -1.29 31.10
C LEU A 8 -8.44 -2.21 30.69
N ASN A 9 -8.70 -3.51 30.70
CA ASN A 9 -7.83 -4.51 30.11
C ASN A 9 -8.41 -4.95 28.76
N PHE A 10 -7.74 -4.58 27.66
CA PHE A 10 -8.20 -4.93 26.30
C PHE A 10 -8.33 -6.44 26.06
N PHE A 11 -7.60 -7.26 26.83
CA PHE A 11 -7.60 -8.70 26.67
C PHE A 11 -8.76 -9.40 27.37
N ASP A 12 -9.41 -8.69 28.30
CA ASP A 12 -10.59 -9.18 29.01
C ASP A 12 -11.89 -8.69 28.34
N ILE A 13 -11.78 -7.89 27.26
CA ILE A 13 -12.95 -7.41 26.52
C ILE A 13 -13.64 -8.61 25.85
N PRO A 14 -14.96 -8.79 26.05
CA PRO A 14 -15.73 -9.82 25.36
C PRO A 14 -15.55 -9.73 23.84
N LYS A 15 -15.23 -10.86 23.21
CA LYS A 15 -15.14 -10.95 21.75
C LYS A 15 -16.51 -11.05 21.07
N THR A 16 -17.58 -11.21 21.85
CA THR A 16 -18.95 -11.29 21.36
C THR A 16 -19.57 -9.89 21.29
N ALA A 17 -20.30 -9.63 20.20
CA ALA A 17 -21.05 -8.38 20.07
C ALA A 17 -22.08 -8.26 21.21
N PRO A 18 -22.24 -7.08 21.82
CA PRO A 18 -23.30 -6.87 22.81
C PRO A 18 -24.69 -7.10 22.16
N PRO A 19 -25.67 -7.61 22.92
CA PRO A 19 -26.96 -8.08 22.39
C PRO A 19 -27.84 -6.98 21.78
N SER A 20 -27.49 -5.71 21.95
CA SER A 20 -28.06 -4.59 21.19
C SER A 20 -27.10 -3.40 21.26
N PRO A 21 -26.38 -3.07 20.18
CA PRO A 21 -25.72 -1.80 20.09
C PRO A 21 -26.80 -0.74 19.92
N THR A 22 -27.12 0.01 20.98
CA THR A 22 -27.79 1.32 20.87
C THR A 22 -26.81 2.32 20.24
N LEU A 23 -26.39 2.05 18.99
CA LEU A 23 -25.68 3.03 18.19
C LEU A 23 -26.74 4.00 17.68
N THR A 24 -26.52 5.29 17.94
CA THR A 24 -27.32 6.33 17.29
C THR A 24 -27.05 6.22 15.79
N PRO A 25 -28.07 5.96 14.96
CA PRO A 25 -27.86 5.81 13.53
C PRO A 25 -27.36 7.13 12.94
N PHE A 26 -26.59 7.01 11.87
CA PHE A 26 -26.18 8.17 11.10
C PHE A 26 -27.45 8.86 10.54
N PRO A 27 -27.53 10.21 10.54
CA PRO A 27 -28.78 10.91 10.22
C PRO A 27 -29.36 10.59 8.84
N ASP A 28 -28.50 10.37 7.86
CA ASP A 28 -28.90 9.95 6.52
C ASP A 28 -28.83 8.41 6.41
N PRO A 29 -29.94 7.73 6.07
CA PRO A 29 -29.99 6.27 6.03
C PRO A 29 -29.14 5.66 4.90
N LYS A 30 -28.99 6.35 3.76
CA LYS A 30 -28.17 5.86 2.64
C LYS A 30 -26.68 5.94 2.99
N ILE A 31 -26.25 7.03 3.62
CA ILE A 31 -24.89 7.15 4.15
C ILE A 31 -24.65 6.21 5.33
N HIS A 32 -25.66 6.01 6.19
CA HIS A 32 -25.59 5.03 7.27
C HIS A 32 -25.27 3.63 6.71
N ASP A 33 -26.05 3.17 5.74
CA ASP A 33 -25.88 1.83 5.18
C ASP A 33 -24.58 1.69 4.36
N PHE A 34 -24.07 2.80 3.82
CA PHE A 34 -22.77 2.85 3.17
C PHE A 34 -21.59 2.74 4.14
N LEU A 35 -21.63 3.47 5.26
CA LEU A 35 -20.57 3.47 6.29
C LEU A 35 -20.64 2.25 7.21
N PHE A 36 -21.85 1.76 7.45
CA PHE A 36 -22.16 0.64 8.34
C PHE A 36 -22.97 -0.42 7.59
N PRO A 37 -22.39 -1.04 6.55
CA PRO A 37 -23.11 -2.03 5.77
C PRO A 37 -23.52 -3.19 6.68
N ARG A 38 -24.81 -3.56 6.62
CA ARG A 38 -25.38 -4.70 7.37
C ARG A 38 -24.74 -6.03 7.00
N ARG A 39 -24.09 -6.06 5.84
CA ARG A 39 -23.43 -7.18 5.18
C ARG A 39 -22.08 -6.63 4.74
N ARG A 40 -21.01 -6.83 5.51
CA ARG A 40 -19.73 -6.22 5.14
C ARG A 40 -19.03 -7.08 4.06
N SER A 41 -18.10 -6.43 3.40
CA SER A 41 -17.51 -6.91 2.15
C SER A 41 -16.48 -7.99 2.45
N ARG A 42 -16.37 -8.96 1.55
CA ARG A 42 -15.34 -10.00 1.61
C ARG A 42 -13.97 -9.34 1.76
N ASN A 43 -13.18 -9.76 2.75
CA ASN A 43 -11.78 -9.33 2.86
C ASN A 43 -11.09 -9.48 1.50
N PRO A 44 -10.25 -8.51 1.11
CA PRO A 44 -9.52 -8.61 -0.14
C PRO A 44 -8.74 -9.94 -0.14
N PRO A 45 -8.77 -10.69 -1.26
CA PRO A 45 -8.12 -11.98 -1.31
C PRO A 45 -6.61 -11.81 -1.08
N ARG A 46 -5.89 -12.86 -0.65
CA ARG A 46 -4.47 -12.72 -0.28
C ARG A 46 -3.61 -12.16 -1.42
N GLU A 47 -4.01 -12.41 -2.66
CA GLU A 47 -3.41 -11.88 -3.89
C GLU A 47 -3.47 -10.35 -3.99
N ALA A 48 -4.44 -9.71 -3.34
CA ALA A 48 -4.56 -8.26 -3.25
C ALA A 48 -3.60 -7.63 -2.25
N GLY A 49 -2.96 -8.46 -1.41
CA GLY A 49 -2.00 -8.03 -0.40
C GLY A 49 -2.63 -7.27 0.76
N THR A 50 -1.76 -6.80 1.65
CA THR A 50 -2.11 -6.19 2.94
C THR A 50 -2.19 -4.66 2.88
N SER A 51 -2.33 -4.08 1.68
CA SER A 51 -2.29 -2.63 1.44
C SER A 51 -3.58 -2.09 0.82
N GLY A 52 -4.71 -2.71 1.14
CA GLY A 52 -6.04 -2.24 0.72
C GLY A 52 -6.50 -2.67 -0.67
N GLY A 53 -5.67 -3.39 -1.44
CA GLY A 53 -6.10 -4.09 -2.66
C GLY A 53 -6.46 -3.20 -3.86
N LEU A 54 -6.07 -1.92 -3.88
CA LEU A 54 -6.40 -1.00 -4.96
C LEU A 54 -5.84 -1.46 -6.32
N LEU A 55 -4.55 -1.81 -6.39
CA LEU A 55 -3.96 -2.37 -7.60
C LEU A 55 -4.71 -3.63 -8.08
N HIS A 56 -5.10 -4.50 -7.15
CA HIS A 56 -5.84 -5.71 -7.47
C HIS A 56 -7.21 -5.41 -8.09
N HIS A 57 -7.95 -4.46 -7.51
CA HIS A 57 -9.24 -4.01 -8.05
C HIS A 57 -9.09 -3.37 -9.43
N ILE A 58 -8.02 -2.59 -9.66
CA ILE A 58 -7.71 -2.01 -10.98
C ILE A 58 -7.44 -3.13 -11.99
N LEU A 59 -6.64 -4.14 -11.65
CA LEU A 59 -6.35 -5.27 -12.53
C LEU A 59 -7.62 -6.05 -12.88
N GLN A 60 -8.47 -6.34 -11.89
CA GLN A 60 -9.77 -6.98 -12.10
C GLN A 60 -10.70 -6.14 -12.98
N SER A 61 -10.75 -4.82 -12.76
CA SER A 61 -11.57 -3.91 -13.56
C SER A 61 -11.09 -3.84 -15.00
N ARG A 62 -9.78 -3.82 -15.24
CA ARG A 62 -9.20 -3.85 -16.59
C ARG A 62 -9.45 -5.18 -17.30
N ALA A 63 -9.35 -6.30 -16.59
CA ALA A 63 -9.66 -7.62 -17.14
C ALA A 63 -11.16 -7.73 -17.47
N ALA A 64 -12.05 -7.27 -16.59
CA ALA A 64 -13.50 -7.31 -16.82
C ALA A 64 -13.95 -6.44 -18.01
N GLN A 65 -13.24 -5.35 -18.29
CA GLN A 65 -13.49 -4.51 -19.47
C GLN A 65 -13.03 -5.16 -20.79
N THR A 66 -12.23 -6.23 -20.73
CA THR A 66 -11.57 -6.81 -21.89
C THR A 66 -11.90 -8.31 -22.01
N PRO A 67 -12.85 -8.71 -22.87
CA PRO A 67 -13.23 -10.11 -23.01
C PRO A 67 -12.04 -11.03 -23.34
N GLY A 68 -11.91 -12.14 -22.62
CA GLY A 68 -10.83 -13.11 -22.80
C GLY A 68 -9.48 -12.67 -22.23
N ALA A 69 -9.45 -11.61 -21.41
CA ALA A 69 -8.23 -11.17 -20.75
C ALA A 69 -7.88 -12.01 -19.51
N GLU A 70 -6.58 -12.26 -19.34
CA GLU A 70 -6.01 -12.93 -18.17
C GLU A 70 -5.03 -12.00 -17.43
N ILE A 71 -5.01 -12.10 -16.09
CA ILE A 71 -4.07 -11.34 -15.25
C ILE A 71 -2.85 -12.22 -14.98
N VAL A 72 -1.70 -11.82 -15.52
CA VAL A 72 -0.41 -12.47 -15.33
C VAL A 72 0.37 -11.74 -14.25
N HIS A 73 0.81 -12.46 -13.22
CA HIS A 73 1.67 -11.94 -12.15
C HIS A 73 3.11 -12.42 -12.32
N THR A 74 4.05 -11.49 -12.28
CA THR A 74 5.49 -11.74 -12.39
C THR A 74 6.20 -11.22 -11.15
N ARG A 75 6.98 -12.08 -10.48
CA ARG A 75 7.80 -11.67 -9.34
C ARG A 75 8.87 -10.67 -9.79
N GLY A 76 9.01 -9.58 -9.05
CA GLY A 76 10.05 -8.60 -9.29
C GLY A 76 11.38 -8.98 -8.64
N ARG A 77 12.23 -7.97 -8.47
CA ARG A 77 13.59 -8.13 -7.93
C ARG A 77 13.64 -8.70 -6.50
N ASN A 78 12.62 -8.39 -5.70
CA ASN A 78 12.48 -8.83 -4.33
C ASN A 78 10.97 -9.01 -4.03
N VAL A 79 10.64 -9.45 -2.81
CA VAL A 79 9.25 -9.73 -2.40
C VAL A 79 8.33 -8.49 -2.45
N ASP A 80 8.91 -7.31 -2.29
CA ASP A 80 8.25 -6.00 -2.27
C ASP A 80 8.06 -5.37 -3.66
N VAL A 81 8.54 -6.04 -4.72
CA VAL A 81 8.35 -5.61 -6.10
C VAL A 81 7.69 -6.74 -6.88
N ALA A 82 6.61 -6.41 -7.57
CA ALA A 82 5.98 -7.33 -8.52
C ALA A 82 5.43 -6.56 -9.72
N GLU A 83 5.35 -7.26 -10.84
CA GLU A 83 4.83 -6.74 -12.09
C GLU A 83 3.59 -7.56 -12.48
N TYR A 84 2.62 -6.89 -13.07
CA TYR A 84 1.33 -7.44 -13.45
C TYR A 84 1.02 -7.04 -14.88
N SER A 85 0.46 -7.95 -15.66
CA SER A 85 -0.01 -7.67 -17.02
C SER A 85 -1.39 -8.24 -17.21
N VAL A 86 -2.29 -7.45 -17.78
CA VAL A 86 -3.56 -7.96 -18.34
C VAL A 86 -3.27 -8.29 -19.80
N VAL A 87 -3.46 -9.55 -20.18
CA VAL A 87 -3.04 -10.11 -21.46
C VAL A 87 -4.25 -10.65 -22.21
N VAL A 88 -4.34 -10.37 -23.50
CA VAL A 88 -5.38 -10.90 -24.40
C VAL A 88 -4.69 -11.57 -25.57
N ASN A 89 -5.01 -12.84 -25.86
CA ASN A 89 -4.40 -13.59 -26.96
C ASN A 89 -2.85 -13.55 -26.97
N GLY A 90 -2.23 -13.51 -25.79
CA GLY A 90 -0.76 -13.43 -25.64
C GLY A 90 -0.18 -12.01 -25.67
N GLU A 91 -0.96 -10.98 -25.99
CA GLU A 91 -0.51 -9.59 -26.06
C GLU A 91 -0.88 -8.79 -24.80
N PRO A 92 0.06 -8.08 -24.15
CA PRO A 92 -0.22 -7.31 -22.94
C PRO A 92 -0.94 -5.99 -23.28
N VAL A 93 -2.20 -5.87 -22.86
CA VAL A 93 -3.03 -4.67 -23.09
C VAL A 93 -2.95 -3.64 -21.97
N PHE A 94 -2.55 -4.07 -20.77
CA PHE A 94 -2.34 -3.19 -19.62
C PHE A 94 -1.21 -3.73 -18.76
N ARG A 95 -0.27 -2.87 -18.37
CA ARG A 95 0.85 -3.24 -17.50
C ARG A 95 0.80 -2.42 -16.23
N ALA A 96 0.94 -3.09 -15.10
CA ALA A 96 1.02 -2.46 -13.80
C ALA A 96 2.14 -3.05 -12.95
N ALA A 97 2.55 -2.34 -11.90
CA ALA A 97 3.52 -2.85 -10.96
C ALA A 97 3.23 -2.38 -9.54
N ARG A 98 3.76 -3.11 -8.56
CA ARG A 98 3.84 -2.70 -7.16
C ARG A 98 5.30 -2.47 -6.77
N TYR A 99 5.56 -1.39 -6.05
CA TYR A 99 6.87 -1.07 -5.48
C TYR A 99 6.71 -0.63 -4.03
N TYR A 100 6.92 -1.56 -3.10
CA TYR A 100 6.79 -1.30 -1.66
C TYR A 100 8.16 -1.02 -1.04
N GLY A 101 8.20 -0.14 -0.04
CA GLY A 101 9.44 0.30 0.60
C GLY A 101 10.09 1.50 -0.10
N PHE A 102 10.51 2.48 0.71
CA PHE A 102 11.12 3.73 0.22
C PHE A 102 12.33 3.51 -0.70
N ARG A 103 13.18 2.51 -0.41
CA ARG A 103 14.34 2.15 -1.27
C ARG A 103 13.91 1.69 -2.67
N ASN A 104 12.81 0.96 -2.78
CA ASN A 104 12.28 0.52 -4.08
C ASN A 104 11.67 1.72 -4.83
N ILE A 105 10.96 2.62 -4.13
CA ILE A 105 10.42 3.86 -4.70
C ILE A 105 11.55 4.77 -5.22
N GLN A 106 12.62 4.96 -4.45
CA GLN A 106 13.78 5.73 -4.90
C GLN A 106 14.41 5.14 -6.17
N ASN A 107 14.55 3.82 -6.22
CA ASN A 107 15.08 3.12 -7.40
C ASN A 107 14.16 3.25 -8.62
N LEU A 108 12.86 3.16 -8.41
CA LEU A 108 11.83 3.41 -9.42
C LEU A 108 11.94 4.83 -9.98
N VAL A 109 11.94 5.85 -9.12
CA VAL A 109 12.05 7.25 -9.51
C VAL A 109 13.37 7.53 -10.25
N ARG A 110 14.48 6.91 -9.82
CA ARG A 110 15.78 7.03 -10.52
C ARG A 110 15.75 6.44 -11.93
N ARG A 111 14.96 5.39 -12.18
CA ARG A 111 14.76 4.81 -13.52
C ARG A 111 13.86 5.67 -14.41
N LEU A 112 12.88 6.35 -13.81
CA LEU A 112 11.96 7.25 -14.52
C LEU A 112 12.63 8.58 -14.89
N LYS A 113 13.58 9.06 -14.10
CA LYS A 113 14.34 10.28 -14.41
C LYS A 113 15.22 10.03 -15.65
N PRO A 114 15.17 10.90 -16.67
CA PRO A 114 16.07 10.84 -17.81
C PRO A 114 17.54 10.80 -17.35
N ALA A 115 18.37 10.00 -18.02
CA ALA A 115 19.79 9.98 -17.74
C ALA A 115 20.35 11.41 -17.88
N ARG A 116 20.89 11.96 -16.78
CA ARG A 116 21.55 13.28 -16.85
C ARG A 116 22.71 13.17 -17.84
N PRO A 117 22.80 14.05 -18.86
CA PRO A 117 23.97 14.07 -19.73
C PRO A 117 25.21 14.32 -18.87
N SER A 118 26.24 13.51 -19.10
CA SER A 118 27.53 13.62 -18.42
C SER A 118 28.04 15.07 -18.49
N ARG A 119 28.17 15.75 -17.35
CA ARG A 119 28.71 17.12 -17.25
C ARG A 119 30.24 17.13 -17.24
N MET A 120 30.86 16.33 -18.11
CA MET A 120 32.30 16.39 -18.35
C MET A 120 32.55 16.75 -19.83
N PRO A 121 32.67 18.05 -20.15
CA PRO A 121 33.29 18.46 -21.41
C PRO A 121 34.76 18.04 -21.38
N GLY A 122 35.16 17.07 -22.21
CA GLY A 122 36.57 16.78 -22.50
C GLY A 122 37.32 15.78 -21.62
N GLY A 123 36.69 15.17 -20.60
CA GLY A 123 37.34 14.14 -19.78
C GLY A 123 37.31 12.76 -20.45
N LYS A 124 38.44 12.28 -20.98
CA LYS A 124 38.60 10.86 -21.35
C LYS A 124 38.39 9.99 -20.10
N PRO A 125 37.50 8.98 -20.11
CA PRO A 125 37.31 8.10 -18.96
C PRO A 125 38.60 7.28 -18.75
N PHE A 126 39.28 7.53 -17.64
CA PHE A 126 40.40 6.70 -17.22
C PHE A 126 39.83 5.50 -16.44
N GLY A 127 40.11 4.29 -16.94
CA GLY A 127 39.71 3.04 -16.31
C GLY A 127 38.51 2.37 -16.98
N SER A 128 38.55 1.04 -16.97
CA SER A 128 37.51 0.10 -17.40
C SER A 128 36.26 0.16 -16.50
N ALA A 129 35.71 1.36 -16.29
CA ALA A 129 34.37 1.50 -15.76
C ALA A 129 33.42 0.99 -16.85
N ARG A 130 33.10 -0.31 -16.77
CA ARG A 130 32.04 -0.95 -17.56
C ARG A 130 30.88 0.04 -17.65
N LYS A 131 30.67 0.63 -18.83
CA LYS A 131 29.39 1.27 -19.17
C LYS A 131 28.34 0.25 -18.76
N PRO A 132 27.38 0.56 -17.86
CA PRO A 132 26.17 -0.24 -17.85
C PRO A 132 25.53 0.05 -19.20
N ALA A 133 25.75 -0.85 -20.16
CA ALA A 133 25.07 -0.91 -21.45
C ALA A 133 23.59 -1.32 -21.26
N GLY A 134 22.96 -0.87 -20.18
CA GLY A 134 21.53 -0.90 -20.03
C GLY A 134 21.03 0.44 -20.52
N LYS A 135 20.52 0.48 -21.76
CA LYS A 135 19.50 1.45 -22.16
C LYS A 135 18.57 1.59 -20.96
N ALA A 136 18.43 2.79 -20.38
CA ALA A 136 17.52 2.99 -19.25
C ALA A 136 16.15 2.52 -19.74
N ALA A 137 15.75 1.31 -19.35
CA ALA A 137 14.50 0.73 -19.79
C ALA A 137 13.42 1.67 -19.27
N SER A 138 12.85 2.46 -20.17
CA SER A 138 11.64 3.23 -19.90
C SER A 138 10.68 2.29 -19.24
N LEU A 139 10.24 2.64 -18.03
CA LEU A 139 9.29 1.82 -17.31
C LEU A 139 8.00 1.80 -18.13
N GLU A 140 7.70 0.67 -18.77
CA GLU A 140 6.51 0.50 -19.59
C GLU A 140 5.35 0.01 -18.72
N HIS A 141 4.97 0.82 -17.74
CA HIS A 141 3.84 0.55 -16.85
C HIS A 141 2.82 1.67 -16.98
N SER A 142 1.56 1.30 -17.18
CA SER A 142 0.42 2.23 -17.21
C SER A 142 0.00 2.66 -15.80
N TYR A 143 0.26 1.82 -14.80
CA TYR A 143 -0.06 2.09 -13.41
C TYR A 143 1.02 1.53 -12.49
N VAL A 144 1.40 2.27 -11.45
CA VAL A 144 2.34 1.79 -10.43
C VAL A 144 1.79 2.11 -9.06
N GLU A 145 1.54 1.07 -8.27
CA GLU A 145 1.23 1.21 -6.85
C GLU A 145 2.53 1.33 -6.05
N VAL A 146 2.60 2.32 -5.17
CA VAL A 146 3.73 2.53 -4.28
C VAL A 146 3.27 2.57 -2.83
N MET A 147 4.00 1.89 -1.96
CA MET A 147 3.78 1.94 -0.51
C MET A 147 5.11 2.27 0.18
N ALA A 148 5.09 3.15 1.18
CA ALA A 148 6.31 3.59 1.85
C ALA A 148 6.99 2.46 2.65
N CYS A 149 6.18 1.57 3.24
CA CYS A 149 6.64 0.48 4.08
C CYS A 149 6.88 -0.80 3.25
N PRO A 150 7.98 -1.54 3.49
CA PRO A 150 8.14 -2.88 2.93
C PRO A 150 7.10 -3.83 3.56
N GLY A 151 6.60 -4.79 2.81
CA GLY A 151 5.56 -5.72 3.26
C GLY A 151 4.14 -5.14 3.33
N GLY A 152 3.94 -3.86 2.96
CA GLY A 152 2.62 -3.24 2.96
C GLY A 152 2.20 -2.62 4.28
N CYS A 153 0.90 -2.33 4.44
CA CYS A 153 0.39 -1.58 5.60
C CYS A 153 0.46 -2.37 6.92
N THR A 154 0.35 -3.70 6.90
CA THR A 154 0.46 -4.55 8.10
C THR A 154 1.85 -4.51 8.75
N ASN A 155 2.87 -4.10 8.00
CA ASN A 155 4.22 -3.85 8.52
C ASN A 155 4.53 -2.36 8.71
N GLY A 156 3.51 -1.50 8.71
CA GLY A 156 3.65 -0.05 8.85
C GLY A 156 4.38 0.40 10.12
N GLY A 157 4.92 1.61 10.12
CA GLY A 157 5.66 2.16 11.28
C GLY A 157 4.79 2.37 12.53
N GLY A 158 3.48 2.48 12.38
CA GLY A 158 2.52 2.61 13.48
C GLY A 158 1.98 1.28 14.03
N GLN A 159 2.43 0.14 13.49
CA GLN A 159 1.99 -1.18 13.93
C GLN A 159 2.76 -1.64 15.17
N ILE A 160 2.13 -2.49 16.00
CA ILE A 160 2.79 -3.16 17.12
C ILE A 160 3.92 -4.03 16.57
N LYS A 161 5.12 -3.86 17.12
CA LYS A 161 6.33 -4.57 16.69
C LYS A 161 6.61 -5.75 17.61
N VAL A 162 7.40 -6.70 17.12
CA VAL A 162 7.75 -7.92 17.87
C VAL A 162 8.57 -7.62 19.13
N ASP A 163 9.27 -6.48 19.17
CA ASP A 163 10.04 -5.98 20.29
C ASP A 163 9.23 -5.05 21.21
N ASP A 164 7.92 -4.90 20.98
CA ASP A 164 7.02 -4.22 21.91
C ASP A 164 7.02 -4.99 23.25
N PRO A 165 7.14 -4.30 24.41
CA PRO A 165 7.17 -4.95 25.72
C PRO A 165 6.02 -5.93 25.96
N VAL A 166 4.80 -5.59 25.51
CA VAL A 166 3.61 -6.44 25.69
C VAL A 166 3.73 -7.71 24.85
N VAL A 167 4.29 -7.62 23.65
CA VAL A 167 4.51 -8.78 22.78
C VAL A 167 5.62 -9.66 23.35
N MET A 168 6.74 -9.06 23.75
CA MET A 168 7.89 -9.78 24.31
C MET A 168 7.51 -10.57 25.58
N GLU A 169 6.76 -9.94 26.48
CA GLU A 169 6.29 -10.59 27.72
C GLU A 169 5.40 -11.80 27.40
N ARG A 170 4.44 -11.63 26.49
CA ARG A 170 3.48 -12.70 26.14
C ARG A 170 4.08 -13.84 25.35
N ARG A 171 5.08 -13.53 24.52
CA ARG A 171 5.84 -14.53 23.76
C ARG A 171 6.94 -15.16 24.58
N ASN A 172 7.15 -14.66 25.80
CA ASN A 172 8.20 -15.11 26.71
C ASN A 172 9.59 -15.06 26.05
N TYR A 173 9.86 -13.98 25.28
CA TYR A 173 11.13 -13.78 24.61
C TYR A 173 12.19 -13.31 25.62
N SER A 174 13.25 -14.11 25.78
CA SER A 174 14.34 -13.83 26.72
C SER A 174 15.42 -12.89 26.16
N GLY A 175 15.20 -12.26 24.99
CA GLY A 175 16.17 -11.42 24.30
C GLY A 175 15.56 -10.63 23.14
N LYS A 176 16.39 -9.85 22.43
CA LYS A 176 15.93 -9.08 21.27
C LYS A 176 15.49 -10.02 20.14
N PRO A 177 14.26 -9.87 19.61
CA PRO A 177 13.76 -10.68 18.51
C PRO A 177 14.67 -10.58 17.27
N GLY A 178 15.00 -11.73 16.70
CA GLY A 178 15.75 -11.83 15.46
C GLY A 178 14.88 -11.73 14.20
N PRO A 179 15.48 -11.93 13.02
CA PRO A 179 14.75 -11.87 11.75
C PRO A 179 13.64 -12.92 11.62
N GLN A 180 13.79 -14.09 12.25
CA GLN A 180 12.79 -15.15 12.19
C GLN A 180 11.57 -14.78 13.03
N GLU A 181 11.78 -14.30 14.26
CA GLU A 181 10.70 -13.83 15.14
C GLU A 181 9.95 -12.64 14.52
N GLN A 182 10.66 -11.72 13.86
CA GLN A 182 10.03 -10.63 13.10
C GLN A 182 9.14 -11.15 11.97
N LYS A 183 9.60 -12.17 11.24
CA LYS A 183 8.85 -12.78 10.14
C LYS A 183 7.61 -13.51 10.65
N ASP A 184 7.74 -14.26 11.73
CA ASP A 184 6.63 -15.01 12.31
C ASP A 184 5.59 -14.06 12.91
N TRP A 185 6.02 -13.00 13.60
CA TRP A 185 5.14 -11.94 14.06
C TRP A 185 4.39 -11.28 12.90
N LEU A 186 5.08 -10.93 11.82
CA LEU A 186 4.42 -10.34 10.65
C LEU A 186 3.42 -11.31 10.01
N ALA A 187 3.74 -12.60 9.93
CA ALA A 187 2.83 -13.61 9.41
C ALA A 187 1.55 -13.71 10.26
N GLU A 188 1.65 -13.56 11.57
CA GLU A 188 0.49 -13.51 12.46
C GLU A 188 -0.33 -12.22 12.32
N VAL A 189 0.34 -11.07 12.13
CA VAL A 189 -0.35 -9.80 11.86
C VAL A 189 -1.07 -9.87 10.50
N ASP A 190 -0.44 -10.44 9.48
CA ASP A 190 -1.05 -10.68 8.19
C ASP A 190 -2.22 -11.66 8.32
N GLU A 191 -2.07 -12.73 9.10
CA GLU A 191 -3.16 -13.66 9.35
C GLU A 191 -4.33 -12.97 10.04
N ALA A 192 -4.09 -12.15 11.06
CA ALA A 192 -5.13 -11.35 11.70
C ALA A 192 -5.82 -10.40 10.72
N TYR A 193 -5.07 -9.82 9.78
CA TYR A 193 -5.62 -8.97 8.72
C TYR A 193 -6.56 -9.73 7.77
N PHE A 194 -6.22 -10.97 7.40
CA PHE A 194 -7.04 -11.77 6.49
C PHE A 194 -8.16 -12.56 7.18
N SER A 195 -7.95 -12.98 8.42
CA SER A 195 -8.86 -13.83 9.21
C SER A 195 -9.96 -13.06 9.93
N GLY A 196 -10.00 -11.72 9.81
CA GLY A 196 -11.09 -10.91 10.33
C GLY A 196 -12.43 -11.49 9.85
N GLU A 197 -13.13 -12.17 10.76
CA GLU A 197 -14.34 -12.93 10.46
C GLU A 197 -15.39 -12.02 9.81
N GLU A 198 -16.00 -12.51 8.74
CA GLU A 198 -17.40 -12.23 8.51
C GLU A 198 -18.16 -13.53 8.31
N VAL A 199 -19.26 -13.62 9.08
CA VAL A 199 -20.34 -14.57 8.88
C VAL A 199 -20.77 -14.45 7.43
N GLY A 200 -20.60 -15.53 6.67
CA GLY A 200 -20.91 -15.59 5.25
C GLY A 200 -22.34 -15.15 4.98
N ILE A 201 -22.52 -14.37 3.92
CA ILE A 201 -23.85 -14.01 3.45
C ILE A 201 -24.03 -14.50 2.04
N GLU A 202 -25.04 -15.35 1.88
CA GLU A 202 -25.71 -15.64 0.63
C GLU A 202 -26.19 -14.31 0.03
N VAL A 203 -25.64 -13.97 -1.12
CA VAL A 203 -26.04 -12.80 -1.89
C VAL A 203 -27.50 -12.99 -2.27
N SER A 204 -28.40 -12.22 -1.67
CA SER A 204 -29.72 -12.02 -2.25
C SER A 204 -29.52 -11.31 -3.57
N GLU A 205 -30.02 -11.92 -4.65
CA GLU A 205 -29.97 -11.47 -6.04
C GLU A 205 -30.62 -10.09 -6.24
N GLU A 206 -30.04 -9.03 -5.70
CA GLU A 206 -30.22 -7.71 -6.29
C GLU A 206 -29.12 -7.55 -7.33
N THR A 207 -29.55 -7.61 -8.58
CA THR A 207 -28.76 -7.55 -9.81
C THR A 207 -28.13 -6.16 -9.93
N PHE A 208 -27.12 -5.86 -9.13
CA PHE A 208 -26.30 -4.69 -9.37
C PHE A 208 -25.57 -4.89 -10.71
N GLU A 209 -25.91 -4.07 -11.70
CA GLU A 209 -25.17 -4.03 -12.96
C GLU A 209 -23.72 -3.60 -12.70
N HIS A 210 -22.77 -4.16 -13.45
CA HIS A 210 -21.33 -3.83 -13.39
C HIS A 210 -20.66 -4.05 -12.01
N VAL A 211 -20.79 -5.24 -11.43
CA VAL A 211 -20.03 -5.66 -10.25
C VAL A 211 -18.66 -6.22 -10.66
N VAL A 212 -17.58 -5.63 -10.15
CA VAL A 212 -16.22 -6.13 -10.30
C VAL A 212 -15.64 -6.41 -8.93
N GLY A 213 -15.16 -7.64 -8.70
CA GLY A 213 -14.56 -8.01 -7.41
C GLY A 213 -15.53 -7.93 -6.23
N GLY A 214 -16.85 -8.02 -6.47
CA GLY A 214 -17.89 -7.82 -5.45
C GLY A 214 -18.23 -6.36 -5.17
N ILE A 215 -17.67 -5.41 -5.93
CA ILE A 215 -17.92 -3.98 -5.78
C ILE A 215 -18.72 -3.48 -6.99
N SER A 216 -19.92 -2.93 -6.74
CA SER A 216 -20.71 -2.21 -7.75
C SER A 216 -20.20 -0.78 -7.90
N HIS A 217 -19.71 -0.42 -9.09
CA HIS A 217 -19.20 0.95 -9.32
C HIS A 217 -20.33 1.99 -9.32
N SER A 218 -21.51 1.65 -9.84
CA SER A 218 -22.70 2.52 -9.81
C SER A 218 -23.12 2.82 -8.38
N TYR A 219 -23.24 1.80 -7.53
CA TYR A 219 -23.59 1.99 -6.12
C TYR A 219 -22.64 2.95 -5.39
N ILE A 220 -21.32 2.81 -5.58
CA ILE A 220 -20.33 3.71 -4.98
C ILE A 220 -20.52 5.14 -5.50
N ASN A 221 -20.62 5.32 -6.81
CA ASN A 221 -20.76 6.65 -7.42
C ASN A 221 -22.08 7.33 -7.03
N ASP A 222 -23.19 6.60 -7.03
CA ASP A 222 -24.53 7.10 -6.67
C ASP A 222 -24.60 7.46 -5.18
N THR A 223 -23.80 6.80 -4.34
CA THR A 223 -23.72 7.13 -2.92
C THR A 223 -22.87 8.36 -2.68
N LEU A 224 -21.73 8.50 -3.37
CA LEU A 224 -20.91 9.71 -3.28
C LEU A 224 -21.65 10.92 -3.84
N ALA A 225 -22.42 10.76 -4.93
CA ALA A 225 -23.27 11.82 -5.49
C ALA A 225 -24.36 12.26 -4.49
N HIS A 226 -25.03 11.31 -3.85
CA HIS A 226 -25.99 11.59 -2.78
C HIS A 226 -25.34 12.32 -1.60
N TRP A 227 -24.13 11.90 -1.18
CA TRP A 227 -23.40 12.57 -0.11
C TRP A 227 -23.09 14.03 -0.48
N ALA A 228 -22.65 14.27 -1.71
CA ALA A 228 -22.38 15.62 -2.19
C ALA A 228 -23.65 16.51 -2.19
N GLU A 229 -24.79 15.94 -2.59
CA GLU A 229 -26.09 16.62 -2.58
C GLU A 229 -26.53 17.02 -1.17
N ILE A 230 -26.56 16.08 -0.22
CA ILE A 230 -27.09 16.36 1.13
C ILE A 230 -26.19 17.29 1.95
N THR A 231 -24.89 17.36 1.64
CA THR A 231 -23.93 18.23 2.34
C THR A 231 -23.69 19.57 1.63
N GLY A 232 -24.06 19.68 0.36
CA GLY A 232 -23.67 20.80 -0.50
C GLY A 232 -22.15 20.86 -0.77
N ILE A 233 -21.40 19.79 -0.49
CA ILE A 233 -19.95 19.69 -0.73
C ILE A 233 -19.73 18.93 -2.03
N GLY A 234 -19.15 19.60 -3.03
CA GLY A 234 -18.84 18.98 -4.32
C GLY A 234 -17.96 17.74 -4.20
N LEU A 235 -18.13 16.79 -5.13
CA LEU A 235 -17.37 15.53 -5.17
C LEU A 235 -15.85 15.77 -5.21
N ASP A 236 -15.40 16.81 -5.92
CA ASP A 236 -14.01 17.23 -6.01
C ASP A 236 -13.38 17.53 -4.65
N ARG A 237 -14.18 18.00 -3.69
CA ARG A 237 -13.76 18.26 -2.31
C ARG A 237 -13.97 17.05 -1.39
N LEU A 238 -14.95 16.21 -1.68
CA LEU A 238 -15.34 15.08 -0.84
C LEU A 238 -14.44 13.86 -1.06
N ALA A 239 -14.10 13.55 -2.31
CA ALA A 239 -13.42 12.30 -2.69
C ALA A 239 -12.06 12.51 -3.37
N PHE A 240 -11.72 13.74 -3.76
CA PHE A 240 -10.46 14.03 -4.45
C PHE A 240 -9.56 14.95 -3.61
N THR A 241 -8.27 14.94 -3.95
CA THR A 241 -7.27 15.81 -3.35
C THR A 241 -6.26 16.23 -4.41
N SER A 242 -5.40 17.19 -4.07
CA SER A 242 -4.37 17.71 -4.97
C SER A 242 -2.99 17.61 -4.32
N TYR A 243 -1.96 17.60 -5.15
CA TYR A 243 -0.58 17.68 -4.68
C TYR A 243 -0.10 19.12 -4.77
N ARG A 244 0.56 19.57 -3.71
CA ARG A 244 1.31 20.83 -3.72
C ARG A 244 2.77 20.52 -3.98
N GLU A 245 3.36 21.18 -4.96
CA GLU A 245 4.82 21.14 -5.13
C GLU A 245 5.48 21.72 -3.87
N VAL A 246 6.24 20.89 -3.18
CA VAL A 246 7.05 21.31 -2.04
C VAL A 246 8.36 21.84 -2.58
N ILE A 247 8.50 23.17 -2.62
CA ILE A 247 9.80 23.82 -2.83
C ILE A 247 10.56 23.67 -1.51
N SER A 248 11.25 22.55 -1.35
CA SER A 248 12.10 22.27 -0.20
C SER A 248 13.50 22.81 -0.46
N ASP A 249 13.86 23.88 0.26
CA ASP A 249 15.24 24.36 0.41
C ASP A 249 15.99 23.67 1.56
N VAL A 250 15.30 22.78 2.29
CA VAL A 250 15.89 21.97 3.36
C VAL A 250 16.98 21.08 2.77
N GLY A 251 18.24 21.41 3.09
CA GLY A 251 19.44 20.71 2.60
C GLY A 251 20.05 21.26 1.30
N LYS A 252 19.61 22.44 0.81
CA LYS A 252 20.18 23.05 -0.42
C LYS A 252 21.05 24.28 -0.20
N ASP A 253 21.02 24.90 0.97
CA ASP A 253 21.93 25.99 1.28
C ASP A 253 23.06 25.50 2.20
N THR A 254 24.28 25.83 1.79
CA THR A 254 25.59 25.47 2.36
C THR A 254 26.06 24.02 2.14
N ALA A 255 26.46 23.71 0.91
CA ALA A 255 27.57 22.77 0.68
C ALA A 255 28.87 23.40 1.23
N THR A 256 29.01 23.48 2.55
CA THR A 256 30.27 23.80 3.23
C THR A 256 31.17 22.56 3.22
N ASP A 257 32.49 22.78 3.30
CA ASP A 257 33.55 21.78 3.17
C ASP A 257 33.38 20.49 4.01
N THR A 258 32.48 20.51 4.99
CA THR A 258 31.95 19.33 5.71
C THR A 258 31.44 18.21 4.79
N GLU A 259 30.79 18.52 3.66
CA GLU A 259 30.31 17.48 2.73
C GLU A 259 31.46 16.77 1.97
N ARG A 260 32.57 17.46 1.72
CA ARG A 260 33.78 16.86 1.13
C ARG A 260 34.47 15.91 2.12
N VAL A 261 34.46 16.24 3.41
CA VAL A 261 35.03 15.40 4.47
C VAL A 261 34.17 14.15 4.71
N VAL A 262 32.84 14.27 4.69
CA VAL A 262 31.92 13.12 4.82
C VAL A 262 32.01 12.17 3.62
N GLN A 263 32.22 12.68 2.40
CA GLN A 263 32.47 11.81 1.23
C GLN A 263 33.81 11.06 1.30
N LEU A 264 34.82 11.61 1.98
CA LEU A 264 36.08 10.92 2.23
C LEU A 264 35.92 9.85 3.33
N ALA A 265 35.15 10.14 4.38
CA ALA A 265 34.89 9.23 5.49
C ALA A 265 33.97 8.05 5.12
N GLY A 266 33.00 8.26 4.21
CA GLY A 266 32.05 7.23 3.76
C GLY A 266 32.67 6.10 2.90
N LYS A 267 33.96 6.16 2.58
CA LYS A 267 34.71 5.04 1.96
C LYS A 267 35.26 4.03 2.98
N ILE A 268 35.17 4.32 4.29
CA ILE A 268 35.66 3.45 5.35
C ILE A 268 34.55 3.26 6.40
N GLY A 269 33.58 2.40 6.07
CA GLY A 269 32.71 1.73 7.04
C GLY A 269 31.41 2.44 7.47
N GLY A 270 30.37 1.62 7.65
CA GLY A 270 29.20 1.94 8.47
C GLY A 270 28.00 2.48 7.70
N GLY A 271 26.90 1.71 7.70
CA GLY A 271 25.69 2.00 6.95
C GLY A 271 24.74 2.98 7.63
N TRP A 272 23.76 3.41 6.82
CA TRP A 272 22.32 3.56 7.07
C TRP A 272 21.62 3.36 5.71
#